data_AF-A0A970EF07-F1
#
_entry.id   AF-A0A970EF07-F1
#
_cell.length_a   1.000
_cell.length_b   1.000
_cell.length_c   1.000
_cell.angle_alpha   90.00
_cell.angle_beta   90.00
_cell.angle_gamma   90.00
#
_symmetry.space_group_name_H-M   'P 1'
#
loop_
_entity.id
_entity.type
_entity.pdbx_description
1 polymer ?
#
loop_
_entity_poly.entity_id
_entity_poly.type
_entity_poly.pdbx_seq_one_letter_code
_entity_poly.pdbx_strand_id
1 'polypeptide(L)'
;MKKLFFEIDKRLLCDEKPSIYLNSLLKGNKLNNYPFDMLKRLNNTPQSKEHHPEGSVWNHTMMVVDTAAKYKEKSKNPKVFMWASLLHDIGKPETLRIRNGKITAYNHDMVGEKLCHEFFAPFSVDKQFVEGVAKITRWHMHILYVTKNLPFANIGKMKEETDISEIALFGLCDRLGREGANFEEELKNIKVFIIKCGEKAEVLKI
;
A
#
# COMPACT_ATOMS: atom_id res chain seq x y z
N MET A 1 -21.70 -1.93 -9.19
CA MET A 1 -20.79 -1.22 -8.26
C MET A 1 -20.62 -1.96 -6.94
N LYS A 2 -21.63 -2.01 -6.05
CA LYS A 2 -21.55 -2.69 -4.74
C LYS A 2 -21.18 -4.19 -4.81
N LYS A 3 -21.71 -4.95 -5.78
CA LYS A 3 -21.38 -6.37 -5.96
C LYS A 3 -19.88 -6.60 -6.18
N LEU A 4 -19.26 -5.82 -7.08
CA LEU A 4 -17.83 -5.94 -7.38
C LEU A 4 -16.97 -5.58 -6.17
N PHE A 5 -17.38 -4.58 -5.39
CA PHE A 5 -16.71 -4.23 -4.13
C PHE A 5 -16.67 -5.41 -3.16
N PHE A 6 -17.82 -6.06 -2.91
CA PHE A 6 -17.87 -7.22 -2.01
C PHE A 6 -17.12 -8.44 -2.56
N GLU A 7 -17.09 -8.61 -3.88
CA GLU A 7 -16.26 -9.65 -4.49
C GLU A 7 -14.77 -9.36 -4.28
N ILE A 8 -14.30 -8.13 -4.50
CA ILE A 8 -12.90 -7.75 -4.21
C ILE A 8 -12.59 -7.93 -2.72
N ASP A 9 -13.47 -7.46 -1.83
CA ASP A 9 -13.32 -7.60 -0.37
C ASP A 9 -13.14 -9.07 0.03
N LYS A 10 -13.99 -9.96 -0.48
CA LYS A 10 -13.89 -11.40 -0.24
C LYS A 10 -12.57 -11.97 -0.75
N ARG A 11 -12.12 -11.59 -1.95
CA ARG A 11 -10.90 -12.13 -2.57
C ARG A 11 -9.65 -11.66 -1.85
N LEU A 12 -9.61 -10.39 -1.43
CA LEU A 12 -8.54 -9.86 -0.59
C LEU A 12 -8.41 -10.63 0.75
N LEU A 13 -9.53 -11.01 1.37
CA LEU A 13 -9.53 -11.69 2.66
C LEU A 13 -9.29 -13.20 2.56
N CYS A 14 -9.82 -13.86 1.53
CA CYS A 14 -9.87 -15.32 1.48
C CYS A 14 -8.84 -15.96 0.54
N ASP A 15 -8.37 -15.26 -0.49
CA ASP A 15 -7.46 -15.86 -1.47
C ASP A 15 -6.00 -15.78 -0.98
N GLU A 16 -5.21 -16.83 -1.26
CA GLU A 16 -3.75 -16.80 -1.03
C GLU A 16 -3.02 -15.89 -2.04
N LYS A 17 -3.59 -15.74 -3.25
CA LYS A 17 -3.10 -14.86 -4.31
C LYS A 17 -4.23 -13.99 -4.87
N PRO A 18 -4.66 -12.94 -4.15
CA PRO A 18 -5.70 -12.02 -4.61
C PRO A 18 -5.39 -11.40 -5.98
N SER A 19 -4.12 -11.27 -6.35
CA SER A 19 -3.68 -10.71 -7.62
C SER A 19 -4.27 -11.43 -8.84
N ILE A 20 -4.53 -12.74 -8.76
CA ILE A 20 -5.09 -13.51 -9.87
C ILE A 20 -6.48 -12.98 -10.23
N TYR A 21 -7.33 -12.79 -9.22
CA TYR A 21 -8.66 -12.24 -9.42
C TYR A 21 -8.60 -10.79 -9.87
N LEU A 22 -7.78 -9.96 -9.22
CA LEU A 22 -7.64 -8.54 -9.57
C LEU A 22 -7.16 -8.34 -11.02
N ASN A 23 -6.19 -9.13 -11.47
CA ASN A 23 -5.74 -9.13 -12.86
C ASN A 23 -6.84 -9.58 -13.84
N SER A 24 -7.70 -10.52 -13.44
CA SER A 24 -8.86 -10.92 -14.26
C SER A 24 -9.86 -9.77 -14.43
N LEU A 25 -10.06 -8.92 -13.41
CA LEU A 25 -10.91 -7.75 -13.49
C LEU A 25 -10.35 -6.70 -14.45
N LEU A 26 -9.03 -6.47 -14.40
CA LEU A 26 -8.34 -5.56 -15.31
C LEU A 26 -8.45 -6.05 -16.76
N LYS A 27 -8.12 -7.33 -17.04
CA LYS A 27 -8.22 -7.94 -18.38
C LYS A 27 -9.66 -7.95 -18.91
N GLY A 28 -10.62 -8.18 -18.03
CA GLY A 28 -12.05 -8.20 -18.35
C GLY A 28 -12.70 -6.82 -18.41
N ASN A 29 -11.94 -5.72 -18.35
CA ASN A 29 -12.44 -4.34 -18.38
C ASN A 29 -13.49 -4.03 -17.30
N LYS A 30 -13.45 -4.75 -16.16
CA LYS A 30 -14.41 -4.59 -15.06
C LYS A 30 -14.11 -3.37 -14.18
N LEU A 31 -12.91 -2.80 -14.32
CA LEU A 31 -12.44 -1.63 -13.57
C LEU A 31 -12.66 -0.31 -14.32
N ASN A 32 -13.57 -0.24 -15.30
CA ASN A 32 -13.71 0.96 -16.15
C ASN A 32 -14.59 2.08 -15.55
N ASN A 33 -15.27 1.82 -14.45
CA ASN A 33 -16.23 2.75 -13.86
C ASN A 33 -15.78 3.20 -12.48
N TYR A 34 -16.09 4.44 -12.12
CA TYR A 34 -15.88 4.98 -10.79
C TYR A 34 -16.51 4.11 -9.70
N PRO A 35 -15.80 3.85 -8.58
CA PRO A 35 -14.44 4.30 -8.24
C PRO A 35 -13.32 3.36 -8.72
N PHE A 36 -13.64 2.26 -9.41
CA PHE A 36 -12.65 1.23 -9.77
C PHE A 36 -11.71 1.65 -10.90
N ASP A 37 -12.06 2.65 -11.69
CA ASP A 37 -11.15 3.23 -12.69
C ASP A 37 -9.92 3.87 -12.05
N MET A 38 -10.00 4.28 -10.78
CA MET A 38 -8.85 4.70 -9.99
C MET A 38 -7.78 3.60 -9.91
N LEU A 39 -8.19 2.33 -9.75
CA LEU A 39 -7.30 1.17 -9.77
C LEU A 39 -6.75 0.90 -11.18
N LYS A 40 -7.59 1.05 -12.21
CA LYS A 40 -7.16 0.88 -13.60
C LYS A 40 -6.04 1.87 -13.98
N ARG A 41 -6.07 3.10 -13.46
CA ARG A 41 -5.02 4.11 -13.70
C ARG A 41 -3.63 3.63 -13.26
N LEU A 42 -3.55 2.75 -12.24
CA LEU A 42 -2.27 2.19 -11.76
C LEU A 42 -1.57 1.35 -12.84
N ASN A 43 -2.32 0.68 -13.72
CA ASN A 43 -1.75 -0.14 -14.80
C ASN A 43 -0.99 0.71 -15.82
N ASN A 44 -1.46 1.93 -16.05
CA ASN A 44 -0.86 2.85 -17.02
C ASN A 44 0.17 3.79 -16.37
N THR A 45 0.48 3.59 -15.08
CA THR A 45 1.40 4.45 -14.33
C THR A 45 2.76 3.75 -14.24
N PRO A 46 3.76 4.15 -15.04
CA PRO A 46 5.08 3.54 -15.01
C PRO A 46 5.83 3.92 -13.74
N GLN A 47 6.78 3.08 -13.35
CA GLN A 47 7.70 3.30 -12.24
C GLN A 47 9.15 3.27 -12.71
N SER A 48 10.07 3.74 -11.86
CA SER A 48 11.50 3.68 -12.14
C SER A 48 11.97 2.23 -12.17
N LYS A 49 12.56 1.77 -13.28
CA LYS A 49 13.11 0.41 -13.40
C LYS A 49 14.20 0.09 -12.38
N GLU A 50 14.88 1.10 -11.86
CA GLU A 50 15.91 0.93 -10.82
C GLU A 50 15.31 0.48 -9.48
N HIS A 51 14.13 0.97 -9.13
CA HIS A 51 13.48 0.71 -7.85
C HIS A 51 12.27 -0.23 -7.95
N HIS A 52 11.71 -0.33 -9.16
CA HIS A 52 10.52 -1.08 -9.52
C HIS A 52 10.76 -1.78 -10.87
N PRO A 53 11.63 -2.80 -10.92
CA PRO A 53 11.87 -3.61 -12.12
C PRO A 53 10.58 -4.22 -12.71
N GLU A 54 9.56 -4.46 -11.87
CA GLU A 54 8.23 -4.94 -12.25
C GLU A 54 7.43 -3.96 -13.14
N GLY A 55 7.90 -2.72 -13.27
CA GLY A 55 7.52 -1.79 -14.33
C GLY A 55 6.38 -0.82 -13.99
N SER A 56 5.20 -1.30 -13.60
CA SER A 56 4.03 -0.44 -13.35
C SER A 56 3.60 -0.44 -11.88
N VAL A 57 2.87 0.61 -11.47
CA VAL A 57 2.28 0.68 -10.12
C VAL A 57 1.32 -0.48 -9.89
N TRP A 58 0.56 -0.90 -10.91
CA TRP A 58 -0.32 -2.07 -10.81
C TRP A 58 0.47 -3.35 -10.52
N ASN A 59 1.54 -3.62 -11.27
CA ASN A 59 2.33 -4.83 -11.08
C ASN A 59 2.92 -4.91 -9.67
N HIS A 60 3.47 -3.78 -9.19
CA HIS A 60 3.93 -3.66 -7.81
C HIS A 60 2.81 -3.94 -6.81
N THR A 61 1.66 -3.26 -6.97
CA THR A 61 0.49 -3.44 -6.11
C THR A 61 0.05 -4.92 -6.06
N MET A 62 0.09 -5.64 -7.20
CA MET A 62 -0.24 -7.07 -7.26
C MET A 62 0.74 -7.94 -6.44
N MET A 63 2.03 -7.62 -6.46
CA MET A 63 3.03 -8.32 -5.64
C MET A 63 2.85 -8.00 -4.15
N VAL A 64 2.50 -6.76 -3.82
CA VAL A 64 2.25 -6.32 -2.44
C VAL A 64 0.99 -6.97 -1.87
N VAL A 65 -0.13 -7.02 -2.61
CA VAL A 65 -1.36 -7.68 -2.12
C VAL A 65 -1.15 -9.19 -1.89
N ASP A 66 -0.42 -9.88 -2.77
CA ASP A 66 -0.12 -11.30 -2.58
C ASP A 66 0.83 -11.54 -1.40
N THR A 67 1.75 -10.61 -1.15
CA THR A 67 2.63 -10.67 0.01
C THR A 67 1.85 -10.39 1.30
N ALA A 68 1.02 -9.34 1.30
CA ALA A 68 0.15 -8.99 2.42
C ALA A 68 -0.79 -10.13 2.78
N ALA A 69 -1.32 -10.87 1.81
CA ALA A 69 -2.20 -12.01 2.05
C ALA A 69 -1.58 -13.11 2.93
N LYS A 70 -0.24 -13.25 2.91
CA LYS A 70 0.52 -14.20 3.74
C LYS A 70 0.70 -13.72 5.18
N TYR A 71 0.70 -12.40 5.39
CA TYR A 71 0.98 -11.76 6.67
C TYR A 71 -0.24 -11.14 7.34
N LYS A 72 -1.41 -11.11 6.67
CA LYS A 72 -2.62 -10.42 7.13
C LYS A 72 -3.06 -10.84 8.54
N GLU A 73 -2.88 -12.09 8.92
CA GLU A 73 -3.24 -12.59 10.27
C GLU A 73 -2.36 -12.02 11.38
N LYS A 74 -1.22 -11.38 11.04
CA LYS A 74 -0.36 -10.65 11.97
C LYS A 74 -0.82 -9.20 12.17
N SER A 75 -1.69 -8.69 11.31
CA SER A 75 -2.28 -7.36 11.47
C SER A 75 -3.39 -7.40 12.52
N LYS A 76 -3.54 -6.32 13.26
CA LYS A 76 -4.65 -6.10 14.20
C LYS A 76 -6.00 -5.99 13.48
N ASN A 77 -6.00 -5.64 12.19
CA ASN A 77 -7.17 -5.56 11.35
C ASN A 77 -6.85 -6.04 9.92
N PRO A 78 -6.96 -7.36 9.65
CA PRO A 78 -6.63 -7.95 8.35
C PRO A 78 -7.35 -7.28 7.17
N LYS A 79 -8.59 -6.81 7.37
CA LYS A 79 -9.37 -6.14 6.33
C LYS A 79 -8.81 -4.78 5.97
N VAL A 80 -8.51 -3.94 6.97
CA VAL A 80 -7.86 -2.64 6.75
C VAL A 80 -6.51 -2.85 6.08
N PHE A 81 -5.72 -3.80 6.56
CA PHE A 81 -4.40 -4.13 6.05
C PHE A 81 -4.42 -4.54 4.56
N MET A 82 -5.31 -5.46 4.19
CA MET A 82 -5.43 -5.92 2.80
C MET A 82 -5.94 -4.83 1.86
N TRP A 83 -6.89 -4.00 2.29
CA TRP A 83 -7.34 -2.86 1.47
C TRP A 83 -6.26 -1.80 1.32
N ALA A 84 -5.50 -1.50 2.39
CA ALA A 84 -4.34 -0.63 2.29
C ALA A 84 -3.31 -1.16 1.30
N SER A 85 -3.10 -2.49 1.22
CA SER A 85 -2.16 -3.07 0.24
C SER A 85 -2.57 -2.80 -1.21
N LEU A 86 -3.87 -2.79 -1.49
CA LEU A 86 -4.40 -2.47 -2.81
C LEU A 86 -4.36 -0.97 -3.13
N LEU A 87 -4.45 -0.09 -2.12
CA LEU A 87 -4.61 1.36 -2.31
C LEU A 87 -3.40 2.21 -1.92
N HIS A 88 -2.34 1.65 -1.34
CA HIS A 88 -1.21 2.43 -0.80
C HIS A 88 -0.59 3.41 -1.81
N ASP A 89 -0.56 3.00 -3.08
CA ASP A 89 0.02 3.78 -4.18
C ASP A 89 -1.03 4.46 -5.07
N ILE A 90 -2.30 4.52 -4.65
CA ILE A 90 -3.40 5.05 -5.47
C ILE A 90 -3.20 6.51 -5.90
N GLY A 91 -2.38 7.28 -5.17
CA GLY A 91 -2.02 8.66 -5.49
C GLY A 91 -0.90 8.83 -6.50
N LYS A 92 -0.19 7.76 -6.89
CA LYS A 92 0.90 7.86 -7.88
C LYS A 92 0.45 8.38 -9.24
N PRO A 93 -0.68 7.95 -9.83
CA PRO A 93 -1.14 8.47 -11.12
C PRO A 93 -1.30 9.99 -11.16
N GLU A 94 -1.76 10.62 -10.08
CA GLU A 94 -2.05 12.06 -10.03
C GLU A 94 -0.78 12.91 -9.79
N THR A 95 0.20 12.30 -9.12
CA THR A 95 1.44 12.97 -8.71
C THR A 95 2.64 12.64 -9.60
N LEU A 96 2.48 11.70 -10.55
CA LEU A 96 3.54 11.29 -11.47
C LEU A 96 4.01 12.46 -12.32
N ARG A 97 5.32 12.71 -12.34
CA ARG A 97 5.98 13.65 -13.25
C ARG A 97 7.33 13.07 -13.69
N ILE A 98 7.74 13.42 -14.90
CA ILE A 98 9.09 13.17 -15.40
C ILE A 98 9.92 14.41 -15.13
N ARG A 99 11.02 14.25 -14.37
CA ARG A 99 11.94 15.33 -14.01
C ARG A 99 13.36 14.88 -14.33
N ASN A 100 14.03 15.57 -15.25
CA ASN A 100 15.38 15.23 -15.72
C ASN A 100 15.52 13.75 -16.13
N GLY A 101 14.53 13.23 -16.86
CA GLY A 101 14.47 11.83 -17.29
C GLY A 101 14.11 10.82 -16.20
N LYS A 102 13.91 11.24 -14.95
CA LYS A 102 13.51 10.37 -13.83
C LYS A 102 12.00 10.46 -13.58
N ILE A 103 11.37 9.30 -13.39
CA ILE A 103 9.97 9.20 -12.97
C ILE A 103 9.91 9.47 -11.47
N THR A 104 9.03 10.39 -11.06
CA THR A 104 8.85 10.79 -9.66
C THR A 104 7.36 10.94 -9.35
N ALA A 105 6.96 10.61 -8.12
CA ALA A 105 5.58 10.77 -7.63
C ALA A 105 5.61 11.37 -6.21
N TYR A 106 5.97 12.65 -6.12
CA TYR A 106 6.09 13.33 -4.83
C TYR A 106 4.71 13.58 -4.20
N ASN A 107 4.61 13.40 -2.88
CA ASN A 107 3.38 13.54 -2.09
C ASN A 107 2.23 12.60 -2.50
N HIS A 108 2.53 11.47 -3.17
CA HIS A 108 1.51 10.51 -3.58
C HIS A 108 0.83 9.83 -2.37
N ASP A 109 1.51 9.76 -1.23
CA ASP A 109 1.00 9.30 0.06
C ASP A 109 -0.10 10.23 0.60
N MET A 110 0.11 11.55 0.53
CA MET A 110 -0.90 12.55 0.93
C MET A 110 -2.10 12.59 -0.02
N VAL A 111 -1.87 12.49 -1.33
CA VAL A 111 -2.95 12.40 -2.31
C VAL A 111 -3.68 11.07 -2.16
N GLY A 112 -2.95 9.98 -1.94
CA GLY A 112 -3.48 8.64 -1.73
C GLY A 112 -4.43 8.55 -0.54
N GLU A 113 -4.13 9.24 0.57
CA GLU A 113 -5.03 9.35 1.72
C GLU A 113 -6.41 9.89 1.30
N LYS A 114 -6.44 11.02 0.59
CA LYS A 114 -7.68 11.63 0.09
C LYS A 114 -8.43 10.70 -0.87
N LEU A 115 -7.69 10.09 -1.80
CA LEU A 115 -8.25 9.17 -2.78
C LEU A 115 -8.78 7.88 -2.13
N CYS A 116 -8.29 7.46 -0.96
CA CYS A 116 -8.92 6.37 -0.21
C CYS A 116 -10.36 6.75 0.19
N HIS A 117 -10.57 7.94 0.74
CA HIS A 117 -11.92 8.40 1.08
C HIS A 117 -12.83 8.49 -0.15
N GLU A 118 -12.30 9.02 -1.26
CA GLU A 118 -13.05 9.08 -2.52
C GLU A 118 -13.37 7.70 -3.08
N PHE A 119 -12.43 6.76 -3.01
CA PHE A 119 -12.63 5.39 -3.47
C PHE A 119 -13.76 4.71 -2.69
N PHE A 120 -13.84 4.95 -1.37
CA PHE A 120 -14.87 4.36 -0.53
C PHE A 120 -16.19 5.12 -0.49
N ALA A 121 -16.25 6.39 -0.88
CA ALA A 121 -17.44 7.24 -0.79
C ALA A 121 -18.72 6.64 -1.42
N PRO A 122 -18.67 5.90 -2.55
CA PRO A 122 -19.87 5.26 -3.13
C PRO A 122 -20.35 4.02 -2.36
N PHE A 123 -19.56 3.52 -1.40
CA PHE A 123 -19.85 2.34 -0.61
C PHE A 123 -20.27 2.77 0.80
N SER A 124 -21.37 2.21 1.30
CA SER A 124 -21.81 2.42 2.68
C SER A 124 -20.98 1.53 3.62
N VAL A 125 -19.71 1.89 3.82
CA VAL A 125 -18.75 1.18 4.68
C VAL A 125 -18.47 1.96 5.96
N ASP A 126 -17.99 1.25 6.98
CA ASP A 126 -17.66 1.85 8.26
C ASP A 126 -16.57 2.93 8.12
N LYS A 127 -16.75 4.05 8.83
CA LYS A 127 -15.82 5.18 8.75
C LYS A 127 -14.45 4.82 9.32
N GLN A 128 -14.38 4.07 10.42
CA GLN A 128 -13.10 3.69 11.03
C GLN A 128 -12.31 2.77 10.12
N PHE A 129 -12.99 1.89 9.38
CA PHE A 129 -12.37 1.09 8.32
C PHE A 129 -11.73 1.97 7.24
N VAL A 130 -12.46 2.98 6.72
CA VAL A 130 -11.93 3.89 5.69
C VAL A 130 -10.75 4.70 6.21
N GLU A 131 -10.85 5.26 7.42
CA GLU A 131 -9.76 6.00 8.07
C GLU A 131 -8.53 5.10 8.25
N GLY A 132 -8.71 3.85 8.72
CA GLY A 132 -7.61 2.90 8.88
C GLY A 132 -6.86 2.65 7.57
N VAL A 133 -7.59 2.43 6.48
CA VAL A 133 -6.99 2.26 5.15
C VAL A 133 -6.27 3.53 4.71
N ALA A 134 -6.92 4.68 4.86
CA ALA A 134 -6.35 5.98 4.49
C ALA A 134 -5.07 6.31 5.28
N LYS A 135 -5.00 5.96 6.57
CA LYS A 135 -3.81 6.20 7.41
C LYS A 135 -2.65 5.27 7.07
N ILE A 136 -2.88 3.99 6.79
CA ILE A 136 -1.79 3.13 6.30
C ILE A 136 -1.28 3.67 4.95
N THR A 137 -2.18 4.02 4.03
CA THR A 137 -1.82 4.68 2.75
C THR A 137 -1.06 5.99 2.97
N ARG A 138 -1.46 6.82 3.94
CA ARG A 138 -0.80 8.09 4.23
C ARG A 138 0.63 7.93 4.74
N TRP A 139 0.87 6.90 5.56
CA TRP A 139 2.11 6.74 6.30
C TRP A 139 3.04 5.65 5.73
N HIS A 140 2.65 4.91 4.68
CA HIS A 140 3.47 3.80 4.15
C HIS A 140 4.90 4.20 3.75
N MET A 141 5.09 5.39 3.17
CA MET A 141 6.42 5.89 2.79
C MET A 141 7.32 6.26 3.97
N HIS A 142 6.76 6.42 5.18
CA HIS A 142 7.53 6.89 6.34
C HIS A 142 8.61 5.92 6.78
N ILE A 143 8.51 4.65 6.40
CA ILE A 143 9.56 3.68 6.66
C ILE A 143 10.82 4.06 5.89
N LEU A 144 10.69 4.43 4.62
CA LEU A 144 11.82 4.96 3.85
C LEU A 144 12.33 6.27 4.46
N TYR A 145 11.42 7.18 4.83
CA TYR A 145 11.81 8.51 5.33
C TYR A 145 12.57 8.40 6.65
N VAL A 146 12.08 7.62 7.59
CA VAL A 146 12.70 7.41 8.91
C VAL A 146 14.01 6.62 8.78
N THR A 147 14.04 5.53 8.02
CA THR A 147 15.26 4.71 7.89
C THR A 147 16.39 5.48 7.23
N LYS A 148 16.10 6.30 6.22
CA LYS A 148 17.08 7.14 5.50
C LYS A 148 17.31 8.52 6.12
N ASN A 149 16.69 8.84 7.26
CA ASN A 149 16.77 10.16 7.92
C ASN A 149 16.39 11.33 6.98
N LEU A 150 15.37 11.15 6.17
CA LEU A 150 14.89 12.19 5.25
C LEU A 150 14.11 13.26 6.03
N PRO A 151 14.18 14.54 5.62
CA PRO A 151 13.56 15.66 6.33
C PRO A 151 12.02 15.61 6.34
N PHE A 152 11.43 14.72 5.53
CA PHE A 152 9.98 14.52 5.43
C PHE A 152 9.41 13.57 6.50
N ALA A 153 10.28 12.90 7.28
CA ALA A 153 9.85 11.98 8.32
C ALA A 153 9.16 12.73 9.47
N ASN A 154 7.92 12.37 9.77
CA ASN A 154 7.19 12.89 10.93
C ASN A 154 6.72 11.74 11.85
N ILE A 155 7.62 11.28 12.72
CA ILE A 155 7.37 10.14 13.63
C ILE A 155 6.26 10.48 14.62
N GLY A 156 6.28 11.68 15.21
CA GLY A 156 5.29 12.10 16.21
C GLY A 156 3.88 12.06 15.64
N LYS A 157 3.67 12.69 14.47
CA LYS A 157 2.36 12.73 13.84
C LYS A 157 1.89 11.36 13.36
N MET A 158 2.80 10.53 12.84
CA MET A 158 2.49 9.15 12.47
C MET A 158 1.98 8.35 13.68
N LYS A 159 2.64 8.45 14.84
CA LYS A 159 2.23 7.77 16.07
C LYS A 159 0.85 8.20 16.60
N GLU A 160 0.46 9.46 16.36
CA GLU A 160 -0.87 9.96 16.74
C GLU A 160 -1.98 9.34 15.88
N GLU A 161 -1.68 8.98 14.63
CA GLU A 161 -2.69 8.61 13.64
C GLU A 161 -2.72 7.12 13.28
N THR A 162 -1.65 6.37 13.57
CA THR A 162 -1.56 4.95 13.24
C THR A 162 -0.64 4.22 14.21
N ASP A 163 -0.84 2.90 14.30
CA ASP A 163 0.04 2.02 15.03
C ASP A 163 1.35 1.76 14.25
N ILE A 164 2.49 1.89 14.93
CA ILE A 164 3.80 1.62 14.37
C ILE A 164 3.94 0.17 13.94
N SER A 165 3.31 -0.78 14.65
CA SER A 165 3.37 -2.20 14.28
C SER A 165 2.66 -2.48 12.95
N GLU A 166 1.54 -1.80 12.70
CA GLU A 166 0.79 -1.92 11.44
C GLU A 166 1.57 -1.34 10.28
N ILE A 167 2.17 -0.15 10.45
CA ILE A 167 3.03 0.46 9.43
C ILE A 167 4.26 -0.40 9.17
N ALA A 168 4.93 -0.89 10.22
CA ALA A 168 6.10 -1.77 10.08
C ALA A 168 5.77 -3.07 9.33
N LEU A 169 4.66 -3.73 9.69
CA LEU A 169 4.19 -4.93 9.00
C LEU A 169 3.86 -4.64 7.53
N PHE A 170 3.17 -3.52 7.29
CA PHE A 170 2.78 -3.10 5.95
C PHE A 170 3.99 -2.84 5.07
N GLY A 171 4.96 -2.08 5.58
CA GLY A 171 6.18 -1.78 4.85
C GLY A 171 7.07 -2.97 4.59
N LEU A 172 7.05 -3.98 5.46
CA LEU A 172 7.69 -5.24 5.12
C LEU A 172 7.05 -5.83 3.86
N CYS A 173 5.72 -5.87 3.81
CA CYS A 173 4.99 -6.42 2.66
C CYS A 173 5.19 -5.60 1.38
N ASP A 174 5.20 -4.26 1.46
CA ASP A 174 5.54 -3.37 0.34
C ASP A 174 6.93 -3.68 -0.21
N ARG A 175 7.93 -3.76 0.67
CA ARG A 175 9.33 -4.02 0.29
C ARG A 175 9.55 -5.42 -0.26
N LEU A 176 8.93 -6.43 0.36
CA LEU A 176 8.96 -7.82 -0.12
C LEU A 176 8.16 -8.03 -1.41
N GLY A 177 7.16 -7.18 -1.66
CA GLY A 177 6.35 -7.17 -2.87
C GLY A 177 7.06 -6.54 -4.08
N ARG A 178 8.31 -6.91 -4.31
CA ARG A 178 9.16 -6.42 -5.42
C ARG A 178 10.02 -7.55 -5.98
N GLU A 179 10.39 -7.46 -7.25
CA GLU A 179 11.32 -8.43 -7.82
C GLU A 179 12.72 -8.24 -7.20
N GLY A 180 13.37 -9.34 -6.81
CA GLY A 180 14.70 -9.31 -6.21
C GLY A 180 14.76 -8.93 -4.73
N ALA A 181 13.61 -8.78 -4.05
CA ALA A 181 13.58 -8.45 -2.62
C ALA A 181 14.26 -9.54 -1.76
N ASN A 182 15.08 -9.11 -0.78
CA ASN A 182 15.74 -9.99 0.18
C ASN A 182 15.05 -9.90 1.54
N PHE A 183 14.57 -11.04 2.06
CA PHE A 183 13.80 -11.07 3.31
C PHE A 183 14.60 -10.58 4.52
N GLU A 184 15.85 -11.03 4.67
CA GLU A 184 16.67 -10.68 5.83
C GLU A 184 17.04 -9.20 5.84
N GLU A 185 17.37 -8.65 4.67
CA GLU A 185 17.68 -7.23 4.49
C GLU A 185 16.47 -6.36 4.82
N GLU A 186 15.29 -6.69 4.27
CA GLU A 186 14.10 -5.89 4.53
C GLU A 186 13.61 -6.02 5.97
N LEU A 187 13.70 -7.21 6.57
CA LEU A 187 13.42 -7.37 7.99
C LEU A 187 14.36 -6.52 8.85
N LYS A 188 15.66 -6.44 8.51
CA LYS A 188 16.60 -5.56 9.18
C LYS A 188 16.21 -4.08 9.02
N ASN A 189 15.83 -3.64 7.82
CA ASN A 189 15.36 -2.28 7.57
C ASN A 189 14.12 -1.94 8.41
N ILE A 190 13.17 -2.86 8.53
CA ILE A 190 11.98 -2.68 9.35
C ILE A 190 12.33 -2.63 10.84
N LYS A 191 13.25 -3.46 11.33
CA LYS A 191 13.73 -3.36 12.72
C LYS A 191 14.37 -2.00 13.00
N VAL A 192 15.17 -1.47 12.07
CA VAL A 192 15.73 -0.10 12.18
C VAL A 192 14.63 0.95 12.25
N PHE A 193 13.58 0.83 11.41
CA PHE A 193 12.43 1.72 11.47
C PHE A 193 11.75 1.72 12.85
N ILE A 194 11.47 0.54 13.41
CA ILE A 194 10.81 0.38 14.71
C ILE A 194 11.65 1.02 15.82
N ILE A 195 12.95 0.74 15.85
CA ILE A 195 13.88 1.30 16.84
C ILE A 195 13.94 2.84 16.73
N LYS A 196 14.01 3.38 15.51
CA LYS A 196 14.00 4.84 15.29
C LYS A 196 12.68 5.48 15.69
N CYS A 197 11.58 4.74 15.65
CA CYS A 197 10.31 5.18 16.19
C CYS A 197 10.28 5.13 17.73
N GLY A 198 11.31 4.62 18.40
CA GLY A 198 11.36 4.51 19.87
C GLY A 198 10.58 3.31 20.41
N GLU A 199 10.29 2.33 19.55
CA GLU A 199 9.64 1.07 19.93
C GLU A 199 10.67 -0.06 20.01
N LYS A 200 10.32 -1.14 20.72
CA LYS A 200 11.15 -2.34 20.80
C LYS A 200 10.99 -3.20 19.53
N ALA A 201 12.07 -3.79 19.03
CA ALA A 201 12.05 -4.55 17.77
C ALA A 201 11.08 -5.75 17.80
N GLU A 202 10.80 -6.30 18.98
CA GLU A 202 9.89 -7.41 19.26
C GLU A 202 8.41 -7.05 19.06
N VAL A 203 8.09 -5.77 18.83
CA VAL A 203 6.72 -5.31 18.48
C VAL A 203 6.24 -5.97 17.17
N LEU A 204 7.16 -6.32 16.28
CA LEU A 204 6.86 -7.04 15.05
C LEU A 204 7.04 -8.54 15.25
N LYS A 205 5.94 -9.27 15.44
CA LYS A 205 5.92 -10.74 15.63
C LYS A 205 6.03 -11.48 14.29
N ILE A 206 7.08 -11.21 13.51
CA ILE A 206 7.29 -11.81 12.19
C ILE A 206 8.15 -13.07 12.26
#